data_AF-A0A8E0RN46-F1
#
_entry.id   AF-A0A8E0RN46-F1
#
_cell.length_a   1.000
_cell.length_b   1.000
_cell.length_c   1.000
_cell.angle_alpha   90.00
_cell.angle_beta   90.00
_cell.angle_gamma   90.00
#
_symmetry.space_group_name_H-M   'P 1'
#
loop_
_entity.id
_entity.type
_entity.pdbx_description
1 polymer ?
#
loop_
_entity_poly.entity_id
_entity_poly.type
_entity_poly.pdbx_seq_one_letter_code
_entity_poly.pdbx_strand_id
1 'polypeptide(L)'
;MPNTHNLATFHVIITSHELACIERPCLQAFSWSVLVVDEAHRLKNKQSRLFKEISQYKADFKILLTGTPLQNTLEELFHLLNFVDPVSFPSLKSLSEQWLDMPKEERIVHLHKQLKHHLLRRLKVDVVRDLPKKTEILVYVDLTTLQR
;
A
#
# COMPACT_ATOMS: atom_id res chain seq x y z
N MET A 1 38.19 -16.79 15.82
CA MET A 1 36.72 -16.60 15.85
C MET A 1 36.19 -17.03 14.50
N PRO A 2 35.41 -18.12 14.37
CA PRO A 2 34.84 -18.49 13.09
C PRO A 2 33.66 -17.57 12.80
N ASN A 3 33.70 -16.92 11.64
CA ASN A 3 32.62 -16.09 11.11
C ASN A 3 31.34 -16.94 10.95
N THR A 4 30.38 -16.77 11.85
CA THR A 4 29.01 -17.27 11.69
C THR A 4 28.26 -16.37 10.70
N HIS A 5 28.70 -16.40 9.45
CA HIS A 5 27.85 -16.06 8.32
C HIS A 5 26.82 -17.19 8.19
N ASN A 6 25.72 -17.08 8.93
CA ASN A 6 24.50 -17.83 8.64
C ASN A 6 23.93 -17.24 7.35
N LEU A 7 24.58 -17.56 6.23
CA LEU A 7 24.19 -17.15 4.90
C LEU A 7 23.01 -18.04 4.52
N ALA A 8 21.81 -17.50 4.71
CA ALA A 8 20.71 -17.85 3.83
C ALA A 8 21.26 -17.93 2.39
N THR A 9 21.11 -19.08 1.73
CA THR A 9 21.65 -19.34 0.37
C THR A 9 20.94 -18.53 -0.72
N PHE A 10 20.09 -17.58 -0.34
CA PHE A 10 19.23 -16.81 -1.21
C PHE A 10 19.42 -15.31 -0.97
N HIS A 11 19.25 -14.54 -2.05
CA HIS A 11 19.26 -13.08 -2.01
C HIS A 11 17.84 -12.48 -2.02
N VAL A 12 16.90 -13.19 -2.65
CA VAL A 12 15.51 -12.74 -2.83
C VAL A 12 14.58 -13.92 -2.59
N ILE A 13 13.51 -13.69 -1.81
CA ILE A 13 12.38 -14.61 -1.71
C ILE A 13 11.18 -13.96 -2.38
N ILE A 14 10.55 -14.69 -3.28
CA ILE A 14 9.28 -14.32 -3.89
C ILE A 14 8.22 -15.25 -3.34
N THR A 15 7.13 -14.69 -2.82
CA THR A 15 6.04 -15.45 -2.21
C THR A 15 4.71 -14.76 -2.44
N SER A 16 3.60 -15.47 -2.23
CA SER A 16 2.26 -14.88 -2.25
C SER A 16 1.91 -14.29 -0.88
N HIS A 17 0.88 -13.44 -0.84
CA HIS A 17 0.36 -12.85 0.41
C HIS A 17 -0.06 -13.93 1.42
N GLU A 18 -0.70 -14.99 0.94
CA GLU A 18 -1.19 -16.09 1.76
C GLU A 18 -0.04 -16.91 2.34
N LEU A 19 0.95 -17.27 1.52
CA LEU A 19 2.13 -18.01 1.97
C LEU A 19 2.98 -17.18 2.93
N ALA A 20 3.14 -15.88 2.70
CA ALA A 20 3.80 -14.99 3.64
C ALA A 20 3.06 -14.91 5.00
N CYS A 21 1.75 -15.12 5.04
CA CYS A 21 1.02 -15.20 6.31
C CYS A 21 1.19 -16.56 6.99
N ILE A 22 1.14 -17.65 6.23
CA ILE A 22 1.25 -19.02 6.75
C ILE A 22 2.67 -19.29 7.26
N GLU A 23 3.67 -18.97 6.47
CA GLU A 23 5.10 -19.23 6.75
C GLU A 23 5.77 -18.13 7.58
N ARG A 24 4.99 -17.21 8.17
CA ARG A 24 5.53 -16.14 9.04
C ARG A 24 6.53 -16.65 10.08
N PRO A 25 6.28 -17.75 10.82
CA PRO A 25 7.23 -18.21 11.83
C PRO A 25 8.64 -18.47 11.27
N CYS A 26 8.73 -18.97 10.04
CA CYS A 26 10.00 -19.21 9.34
C CYS A 26 10.58 -17.91 8.79
N LEU A 27 9.77 -17.13 8.06
CA LEU A 27 10.21 -15.93 7.37
C LEU A 27 10.58 -14.78 8.32
N GLN A 28 10.01 -14.74 9.53
CA GLN A 28 10.30 -13.73 10.55
C GLN A 28 11.65 -13.96 11.26
N ALA A 29 12.25 -15.16 11.11
CA ALA A 29 13.57 -15.45 11.65
C ALA A 29 14.69 -14.66 10.93
N PHE A 30 14.42 -14.15 9.72
CA PHE A 30 15.35 -13.35 8.94
C PHE A 30 15.19 -11.86 9.23
N SER A 31 16.32 -11.14 9.31
CA SER A 31 16.36 -9.68 9.27
C SER A 31 16.34 -9.22 7.82
N TRP A 32 15.21 -8.70 7.35
CA TRP A 32 15.06 -8.30 5.95
C TRP A 32 15.67 -6.92 5.71
N SER A 33 16.46 -6.76 4.66
CA SER A 33 16.91 -5.43 4.25
C SER A 33 15.78 -4.66 3.54
N VAL A 34 14.99 -5.35 2.70
CA VAL A 34 13.90 -4.74 1.95
C VAL A 34 12.68 -5.66 1.94
N LEU A 35 11.51 -5.10 2.23
CA LEU A 35 10.21 -5.73 2.04
C LEU A 35 9.47 -5.04 0.88
N VAL A 36 9.17 -5.78 -0.18
CA VAL A 36 8.37 -5.29 -1.31
C VAL A 36 7.01 -5.97 -1.27
N VAL A 37 5.94 -5.17 -1.20
CA VAL A 37 4.56 -5.65 -1.24
C VAL A 37 3.92 -5.17 -2.53
N ASP A 38 3.62 -6.11 -3.42
CA ASP A 38 2.85 -5.83 -4.63
C ASP A 38 1.34 -5.87 -4.38
N GLU A 39 0.59 -5.11 -5.18
CA GLU A 39 -0.83 -4.87 -5.01
C GLU A 39 -1.20 -4.45 -3.57
N ALA A 40 -0.45 -3.48 -3.04
CA ALA A 40 -0.54 -2.99 -1.67
C ALA A 40 -1.94 -2.46 -1.28
N HIS A 41 -2.85 -2.27 -2.24
CA HIS A 41 -4.27 -2.04 -1.96
C HIS A 41 -4.90 -3.14 -1.07
N ARG A 42 -4.32 -4.36 -1.05
CA ARG A 42 -4.68 -5.45 -0.13
C ARG A 42 -4.43 -5.11 1.35
N LEU A 43 -3.52 -4.19 1.65
CA LEU A 43 -3.14 -3.75 3.01
C LEU A 43 -3.98 -2.58 3.55
N LYS A 44 -5.03 -2.16 2.84
CA LYS A 44 -5.81 -0.95 3.19
C LYS A 44 -6.48 -0.99 4.58
N ASN A 45 -6.72 -2.18 5.14
CA ASN A 45 -7.38 -2.34 6.43
C ASN A 45 -6.38 -2.84 7.49
N LYS A 46 -6.07 -1.98 8.47
CA LYS A 46 -5.22 -2.32 9.64
C LYS A 46 -5.72 -3.52 10.45
N GLN A 47 -7.02 -3.77 10.46
CA GLN A 47 -7.61 -4.88 11.19
C GLN A 47 -7.48 -6.20 10.45
N SER A 48 -7.16 -6.17 9.15
CA SER A 48 -7.00 -7.37 8.34
C SER A 48 -5.88 -8.26 8.88
N ARG A 49 -6.06 -9.58 8.78
CA ARG A 49 -5.04 -10.54 9.15
C ARG A 49 -3.75 -10.29 8.37
N LEU A 50 -3.86 -10.08 7.05
CA LEU A 50 -2.72 -9.78 6.18
C LEU A 50 -1.88 -8.60 6.70
N PHE A 51 -2.52 -7.48 7.03
CA PHE A 51 -1.80 -6.32 7.57
C PHE A 51 -1.05 -6.66 8.86
N LYS A 52 -1.71 -7.37 9.78
CA LYS A 52 -1.12 -7.74 11.08
C LYS A 52 0.04 -8.73 10.94
N GLU A 53 -0.05 -9.71 10.04
CA GLU A 53 1.03 -10.67 9.81
C GLU A 53 2.21 -9.99 9.11
N ILE A 54 1.94 -9.23 8.04
CA ILE A 54 3.00 -8.59 7.24
C ILE A 54 3.71 -7.48 8.03
N SER A 55 3.01 -6.78 8.92
CA SER A 55 3.61 -5.74 9.78
C SER A 55 4.60 -6.29 10.81
N GLN A 56 4.60 -7.60 11.07
CA GLN A 56 5.54 -8.24 12.02
C GLN A 56 6.91 -8.52 11.41
N TYR A 57 7.05 -8.46 10.08
CA TYR A 57 8.35 -8.58 9.43
C TYR A 57 9.21 -7.37 9.74
N LYS A 58 10.40 -7.63 10.29
CA LYS A 58 11.43 -6.61 10.49
C LYS A 58 12.13 -6.38 9.17
N ALA A 59 11.94 -5.17 8.62
CA ALA A 59 12.57 -4.74 7.38
C ALA A 59 13.13 -3.33 7.54
N ASP A 60 14.36 -3.10 7.07
CA ASP A 60 15.00 -1.78 7.12
C ASP A 60 14.34 -0.79 6.14
N PHE A 61 13.88 -1.30 4.99
CA PHE A 61 13.19 -0.51 3.98
C PHE A 61 11.94 -1.22 3.47
N LYS A 62 10.86 -0.47 3.22
CA LYS A 62 9.58 -1.01 2.74
C LYS A 62 9.15 -0.30 1.47
N ILE A 63 8.78 -1.08 0.46
CA ILE A 63 8.26 -0.61 -0.83
C ILE A 63 6.86 -1.17 -1.01
N LEU A 64 5.91 -0.28 -1.28
CA LEU A 64 4.54 -0.65 -1.64
C LEU A 64 4.32 -0.35 -3.11
N LEU A 65 3.91 -1.36 -3.88
CA LEU A 65 3.54 -1.22 -5.28
C LEU A 65 2.02 -1.38 -5.41
N THR A 66 1.37 -0.48 -6.12
CA THR A 66 -0.08 -0.56 -6.37
C THR A 66 -0.45 0.21 -7.63
N GLY A 67 -1.24 -0.43 -8.51
CA GLY A 67 -1.79 0.22 -9.70
C GLY A 67 -2.91 1.21 -9.39
N THR A 68 -3.56 1.06 -8.23
CA THR A 68 -4.68 1.88 -7.77
C THR A 68 -4.36 2.46 -6.39
N PRO A 69 -3.53 3.51 -6.32
CA PRO A 69 -3.03 4.02 -5.05
C PRO A 69 -4.11 4.58 -4.12
N LEU A 70 -5.23 5.04 -4.69
CA LEU A 70 -6.23 5.84 -3.99
C LEU A 70 -7.60 5.53 -4.57
N GLN A 71 -8.35 4.62 -3.97
CA GLN A 71 -9.77 4.47 -4.30
C GLN A 71 -10.70 4.78 -3.13
N ASN A 72 -10.32 4.68 -1.85
CA ASN A 72 -11.27 4.92 -0.77
C ASN A 72 -10.61 5.55 0.48
N THR A 73 -11.04 6.75 0.87
CA THR A 73 -10.77 7.43 2.17
C THR A 73 -9.32 7.83 2.54
N LEU A 74 -9.25 8.90 3.35
CA LEU A 74 -8.03 9.41 3.98
C LEU A 74 -7.37 8.37 4.91
N GLU A 75 -8.20 7.52 5.50
CA GLU A 75 -7.81 6.52 6.49
C GLU A 75 -7.01 5.37 5.85
N GLU A 76 -7.45 4.86 4.70
CA GLU A 76 -6.72 3.80 3.97
C GLU A 76 -5.32 4.29 3.59
N LEU A 77 -5.22 5.53 3.11
CA LEU A 77 -3.93 6.12 2.76
C LEU A 77 -3.02 6.27 3.98
N PHE A 78 -3.57 6.77 5.11
CA PHE A 78 -2.83 6.84 6.36
C PHE A 78 -2.32 5.46 6.80
N HIS A 79 -3.13 4.40 6.65
CA HIS A 79 -2.73 3.05 7.00
C HIS A 79 -1.53 2.56 6.18
N LEU A 80 -1.50 2.86 4.87
CA LEU A 80 -0.35 2.55 4.02
C LEU A 80 0.89 3.35 4.41
N LEU A 81 0.74 4.64 4.72
CA LEU A 81 1.86 5.48 5.16
C LEU A 81 2.44 5.02 6.50
N ASN A 82 1.58 4.75 7.49
CA ASN A 82 2.00 4.21 8.77
C ASN A 82 2.70 2.86 8.64
N PHE A 83 2.30 2.05 7.65
CA PHE A 83 2.98 0.79 7.38
C PHE A 83 4.42 0.99 6.88
N VAL A 84 4.64 1.95 5.99
CA VAL A 84 5.95 2.30 5.42
C VAL A 84 6.82 3.03 6.44
N ASP A 85 6.27 4.05 7.10
CA ASP A 85 6.96 4.91 8.07
C ASP A 85 6.06 5.15 9.30
N PRO A 86 6.12 4.24 10.29
CA PRO A 86 5.33 4.38 11.50
C PRO A 86 5.80 5.53 12.41
N VAL A 87 7.01 6.06 12.22
CA VAL A 87 7.57 7.13 13.04
C VAL A 87 6.99 8.48 12.63
N SER A 88 6.97 8.77 11.33
CA SER A 88 6.35 10.00 10.80
C SER A 88 4.82 9.96 10.89
N PHE A 89 4.21 8.77 10.84
CA PHE A 89 2.76 8.58 10.84
C PHE A 89 2.28 7.66 11.98
N PRO A 90 2.43 8.04 13.26
CA PRO A 90 2.24 7.12 14.39
C PRO A 90 0.77 6.75 14.65
N SER A 91 -0.15 7.71 14.55
CA SER A 91 -1.57 7.45 14.83
C SER A 91 -2.52 8.26 13.95
N LEU A 92 -3.65 7.63 13.61
CA LEU A 92 -4.72 8.30 12.85
C LEU A 92 -5.39 9.37 13.73
N LYS A 93 -5.44 9.15 15.05
CA LYS A 93 -6.04 10.07 16.00
C LYS A 93 -5.27 11.38 16.08
N SER A 94 -3.95 11.33 16.22
CA SER A 94 -3.09 12.54 16.22
C SER A 94 -3.21 13.32 14.91
N LEU A 95 -3.29 12.61 13.78
CA LEU A 95 -3.50 13.23 12.47
C LEU A 95 -4.89 13.88 12.37
N SER A 96 -5.92 13.19 12.86
CA SER A 96 -7.29 13.72 12.89
C SER A 96 -7.41 14.94 13.79
N GLU A 97 -6.75 14.94 14.94
CA GLU A 97 -6.73 16.07 15.88
C GLU A 97 -6.05 17.30 15.27
N GLN A 98 -4.93 17.09 14.57
CA GLN A 98 -4.21 18.14 13.86
C GLN A 98 -5.03 18.74 12.70
N TRP A 99 -6.03 18.01 12.21
CA TRP A 99 -6.83 18.35 11.03
C TRP A 99 -8.32 18.60 11.36
N LEU A 100 -8.69 18.65 12.64
CA LEU A 100 -10.07 18.85 13.11
C LEU A 100 -10.64 20.18 12.58
N ASP A 101 -9.84 21.24 12.63
CA ASP A 101 -10.26 22.59 12.26
C ASP A 101 -10.02 22.94 10.78
N MET A 102 -9.46 22.02 9.99
CA MET A 102 -9.18 22.26 8.57
C MET A 102 -10.33 21.82 7.67
N PRO A 103 -10.73 22.65 6.68
CA PRO A 103 -11.64 22.24 5.60
C PRO A 103 -11.15 20.98 4.88
N LYS A 104 -12.09 20.21 4.33
CA LYS A 104 -11.78 18.94 3.66
C LYS A 104 -10.81 19.13 2.48
N GLU A 105 -10.97 20.19 1.69
CA GLU A 105 -10.05 20.47 0.57
C GLU A 105 -8.62 20.75 1.06
N GLU A 106 -8.46 21.55 2.13
CA GLU A 106 -7.14 21.88 2.69
C GLU A 106 -6.44 20.65 3.28
N ARG A 107 -7.18 19.74 3.93
CA ARG A 107 -6.65 18.45 4.39
C ARG A 107 -6.07 17.63 3.25
N ILE A 108 -6.80 17.56 2.13
CA ILE A 108 -6.37 16.81 0.94
C ILE A 108 -5.09 17.41 0.36
N VAL A 109 -5.02 18.73 0.21
CA VAL A 109 -3.82 19.42 -0.31
C VAL A 109 -2.61 19.24 0.62
N HIS A 110 -2.81 19.39 1.92
CA HIS A 110 -1.75 19.22 2.92
C HIS A 110 -1.19 17.79 2.90
N LEU A 111 -2.09 16.80 2.89
CA LEU A 111 -1.71 15.40 2.76
C LEU A 111 -0.97 15.15 1.45
N HIS A 112 -1.46 15.62 0.31
CA HIS A 112 -0.76 15.46 -0.97
C HIS A 112 0.68 16.01 -0.94
N LYS A 113 0.91 17.13 -0.23
CA LYS A 113 2.24 17.70 -0.05
C LYS A 113 3.16 16.77 0.75
N GLN A 114 2.65 16.13 1.80
CA GLN A 114 3.41 15.15 2.58
C GLN A 114 3.66 13.85 1.78
N LEU A 115 2.63 13.36 1.08
CA LEU A 115 2.71 12.17 0.22
C LEU A 115 3.74 12.30 -0.88
N LYS A 116 4.03 13.51 -1.37
CA LYS A 116 4.91 13.74 -2.52
C LYS A 116 6.29 13.07 -2.38
N HIS A 117 6.79 12.95 -1.15
CA HIS A 117 8.09 12.31 -0.88
C HIS A 117 7.99 10.78 -0.75
N HIS A 118 6.79 10.24 -0.50
CA HIS A 118 6.54 8.81 -0.31
C HIS A 118 5.88 8.14 -1.52
N LEU A 119 5.28 8.90 -2.43
CA LEU A 119 4.45 8.41 -3.52
C LEU A 119 4.97 8.89 -4.87
N LEU A 120 5.33 7.93 -5.71
CA LEU A 120 5.62 8.15 -7.13
C LEU A 120 4.45 7.62 -7.97
N ARG A 121 3.75 8.51 -8.68
CA ARG A 121 2.67 8.15 -9.61
C ARG A 121 2.91 8.79 -10.97
N ARG A 122 2.74 8.00 -12.03
CA ARG A 122 2.79 8.45 -13.43
C ARG A 122 1.53 7.98 -14.15
N LEU A 123 1.00 8.79 -15.07
CA LEU A 123 -0.10 8.35 -15.93
C LEU A 123 0.46 7.68 -17.19
N LYS A 124 -0.29 6.73 -17.77
CA LYS A 124 0.13 6.10 -19.04
C LYS A 124 0.36 7.13 -20.14
N VAL A 125 -0.45 8.19 -20.19
CA VAL A 125 -0.30 9.30 -21.15
C VAL A 125 1.00 10.09 -20.96
N ASP A 126 1.56 10.13 -19.74
CA ASP A 126 2.80 10.84 -19.45
C ASP A 126 4.04 10.05 -19.93
N VAL A 127 3.88 8.73 -20.12
CA VAL A 127 5.00 7.80 -20.33
C VAL A 127 4.97 7.14 -21.71
N VAL A 128 3.78 6.84 -22.24
CA VAL A 128 3.59 6.11 -23.50
C VAL A 128 2.80 6.98 -24.46
N ARG A 129 3.51 7.68 -25.36
CA ARG A 129 2.93 8.63 -26.31
C ARG A 129 2.19 7.96 -27.47
N ASP A 130 2.53 6.73 -27.79
CA ASP A 130 1.98 5.98 -28.93
C ASP A 130 0.73 5.16 -28.57
N LEU A 131 0.23 5.27 -27.33
CA LEU A 131 -0.95 4.53 -26.91
C LEU A 131 -2.23 5.16 -27.48
N PRO A 132 -3.11 4.39 -28.15
CA PRO A 132 -4.38 4.90 -28.61
C PRO A 132 -5.24 5.37 -27.43
N LYS A 133 -6.09 6.37 -27.67
CA LYS A 133 -6.98 6.92 -26.64
C LYS A 133 -7.96 5.83 -26.17
N LYS A 134 -8.23 5.78 -24.86
CA LYS A 134 -9.29 4.94 -24.30
C LYS A 134 -10.66 5.49 -24.73
N THR A 135 -11.49 4.66 -25.34
CA THR A 135 -12.90 4.98 -25.63
C THR A 135 -13.80 4.26 -24.63
N GLU A 136 -14.80 4.97 -24.10
CA GLU A 136 -15.74 4.45 -23.12
C GLU A 136 -17.17 4.67 -23.65
N ILE A 137 -17.93 3.59 -23.80
CA ILE A 137 -19.29 3.61 -24.38
C ILE A 137 -20.25 3.08 -23.31
N LEU A 138 -21.16 3.93 -22.87
CA LEU A 138 -22.23 3.58 -21.93
C LEU A 138 -23.46 3.17 -22.72
N VAL A 139 -23.85 1.89 -22.63
CA VAL A 139 -25.08 1.38 -23.24
C VAL A 139 -26.11 1.18 -22.14
N TYR A 140 -27.10 2.06 -22.09
CA TYR A 140 -28.22 1.96 -21.16
C TYR A 140 -29.24 0.94 -21.69
N VAL A 141 -29.74 0.08 -20.80
CA VAL A 141 -30.76 -0.91 -21.11
C VAL A 141 -31.89 -0.82 -20.10
N ASP A 142 -33.12 -1.02 -20.57
CA ASP A 142 -34.29 -1.07 -19.70
C ASP A 142 -34.38 -2.42 -18.98
N LEU A 143 -34.93 -2.40 -17.76
CA LEU A 143 -35.28 -3.63 -17.05
C LEU A 143 -36.33 -4.41 -17.83
N THR A 144 -36.16 -5.72 -17.94
CA THR A 144 -37.19 -6.60 -18.50
C THR A 144 -38.42 -6.63 -17.59
N THR A 145 -39.57 -7.05 -18.12
CA THR A 145 -40.84 -7.13 -17.38
C THR A 145 -40.79 -8.03 -16.15
N LEU A 146 -39.90 -9.02 -16.12
CA LEU A 146 -39.68 -9.93 -14.97
C LEU A 146 -38.79 -9.31 -13.88
N GLN A 147 -37.99 -8.29 -14.24
CA GLN A 147 -37.04 -7.62 -13.35
C GLN A 147 -37.58 -6.30 -12.78
N ARG A 148 -38.76 -5.85 -13.23
CA ARG A 148 -39.54 -4.77 -12.60
C ARG A 148 -40.30 -5.30 -11.41
#